data_AF-A0A2V6KBG5-F1
#
_entry.id   AF-A0A2V6KBG5-F1
#
_cell.length_a   1.000
_cell.length_b   1.000
_cell.length_c   1.000
_cell.angle_alpha   90.00
_cell.angle_beta   90.00
_cell.angle_gamma   90.00
#
_symmetry.space_group_name_H-M   'P 1'
#
loop_
_entity.id
_entity.type
_entity.pdbx_description
1 polymer ?
#
loop_
_entity_poly.entity_id
_entity_poly.type
_entity_poly.pdbx_seq_one_letter_code
_entity_poly.pdbx_strand_id
1 'polypeptide(L)' 'MFGLVVALNSSAREPIKSPPPIQAKIVRARDLGIPFEGMPGKFNAITDVPGVEVGYTTLISGDGKLEVGKGPVRT' A
#
# COMPACT_ATOMS: atom_id res chain seq x y z
N MET A 1 -39.68 7.96 29.72
CA MET A 1 -38.22 8.23 29.71
C MET A 1 -37.60 7.34 28.64
N PHE A 2 -37.61 7.77 27.38
CA PHE A 2 -37.13 6.99 26.23
C PHE A 2 -35.65 7.30 25.99
N GLY A 3 -34.78 6.32 26.23
CA GLY A 3 -33.36 6.42 25.94
C GLY A 3 -33.08 6.11 24.47
N LEU A 4 -32.58 7.11 23.73
CA LEU A 4 -32.08 6.95 22.37
C LEU A 4 -30.67 6.34 22.43
N VAL A 5 -30.53 5.09 21.99
CA VAL A 5 -29.22 4.45 21.81
C VAL A 5 -28.72 4.79 20.41
N VAL A 6 -27.67 5.61 20.31
CA VAL A 6 -26.95 5.88 19.06
C VAL A 6 -25.97 4.73 18.82
N ALA A 7 -26.29 3.84 17.90
CA ALA A 7 -25.35 2.85 17.39
C ALA A 7 -24.38 3.54 16.41
N LEU A 8 -23.16 3.83 16.87
CA LEU A 8 -22.06 4.23 15.99
C LEU A 8 -21.64 3.00 15.19
N ASN A 9 -22.13 2.87 13.97
CA ASN A 9 -21.65 1.87 13.02
C ASN A 9 -20.18 2.18 12.72
N SER A 10 -19.26 1.46 13.37
CA SER A 10 -17.83 1.50 13.07
C SER A 10 -17.59 0.77 11.74
N SER A 11 -17.79 1.46 10.62
CA SER A 11 -17.47 0.97 9.29
C SER A 11 -15.97 1.13 9.02
N ALA A 12 -15.13 0.46 9.80
CA ALA A 12 -13.73 0.26 9.41
C ALA A 12 -13.72 -0.75 8.26
N ARG A 13 -13.15 -0.37 7.11
CA ARG A 13 -12.99 -1.28 5.98
C ARG A 13 -11.89 -2.27 6.33
N GLU A 14 -12.18 -3.57 6.24
CA GLU A 14 -11.19 -4.62 6.44
C GLU A 14 -9.93 -4.34 5.60
N PRO A 15 -8.72 -4.58 6.13
CA PRO A 15 -7.49 -4.45 5.36
C PRO A 15 -7.62 -5.27 4.09
N ILE A 16 -7.54 -4.59 2.93
CA ILE A 16 -7.57 -5.26 1.64
C ILE A 16 -6.33 -6.16 1.61
N LYS A 17 -6.56 -7.48 1.59
CA LYS A 17 -5.49 -8.47 1.52
C LYS A 17 -4.63 -8.16 0.30
N SER A 18 -3.31 -8.04 0.52
CA SER A 18 -2.37 -7.77 -0.55
C SER A 18 -2.62 -8.73 -1.72
N PRO A 19 -2.57 -8.26 -2.98
CA PRO A 19 -2.60 -9.16 -4.12
C PRO A 19 -1.51 -10.22 -3.94
N PRO A 20 -1.75 -11.47 -4.39
CA PRO A 20 -0.75 -12.52 -4.29
C PRO A 20 0.56 -12.00 -4.87
N PRO A 21 1.71 -12.27 -4.21
CA PRO A 21 2.98 -11.79 -4.69
C PRO A 21 3.15 -12.28 -6.13
N ILE A 22 3.29 -11.34 -7.06
CA ILE A 22 3.68 -11.66 -8.42
C ILE A 22 5.01 -12.38 -8.29
N GLN A 23 5.09 -13.63 -8.75
CA GLN A 23 6.27 -14.50 -8.65
C GLN A 23 7.52 -13.96 -9.39
N ALA A 24 7.45 -12.73 -9.91
CA ALA A 24 8.56 -12.04 -10.53
C ALA A 24 9.55 -11.57 -9.45
N LYS A 25 10.83 -11.86 -9.65
CA LYS A 25 11.93 -11.26 -8.89
C LYS A 25 11.77 -9.74 -8.93
N ILE A 26 11.66 -9.09 -7.76
CA ILE A 26 11.65 -7.63 -7.67
C ILE A 26 13.04 -7.14 -8.09
N VAL A 27 13.14 -6.58 -9.30
CA VAL A 27 14.37 -5.99 -9.82
C VAL A 27 14.49 -4.56 -9.28
N ARG A 28 15.61 -4.23 -8.64
CA ARG A 28 15.92 -2.89 -8.17
C ARG A 28 17.02 -2.27 -9.01
N ALA A 29 17.20 -0.95 -8.89
CA ALA A 29 18.19 -0.20 -9.66
C ALA A 29 19.62 -0.76 -9.56
N ARG A 30 20.06 -1.20 -8.37
CA ARG A 30 21.39 -1.81 -8.17
C ARG A 30 21.54 -3.18 -8.86
N ASP A 31 20.46 -3.95 -9.02
CA ASP A 31 20.48 -5.22 -9.76
C ASP A 31 20.73 -5.00 -11.27
N LEU A 32 20.43 -3.79 -11.75
CA LEU A 32 20.66 -3.35 -13.13
C LEU A 32 22.02 -2.63 -13.32
N GLY A 33 22.86 -2.59 -12.29
CA GLY A 33 24.18 -1.95 -12.35
C GLY A 33 24.16 -0.42 -12.31
N ILE A 34 23.03 0.21 -11.92
CA ILE A 34 22.96 1.67 -11.77
C ILE A 34 23.84 2.08 -10.58
N PRO A 35 24.82 2.98 -10.76
CA PRO A 35 25.73 3.39 -9.69
C PRO A 35 25.05 4.34 -8.70
N PHE A 36 25.33 4.15 -7.41
CA PHE A 36 24.89 5.03 -6.33
C PHE A 36 26.02 5.16 -5.31
N GLU A 37 26.13 6.32 -4.69
CA GLU A 37 27.03 6.54 -3.56
C GLU A 37 26.54 5.81 -2.29
N GLY A 38 27.46 5.60 -1.35
CA GLY A 38 27.20 4.95 -0.07
C GLY A 38 26.89 3.45 -0.14
N MET A 39 26.81 2.83 1.04
CA MET A 39 26.48 1.41 1.21
C MET A 39 25.09 1.28 1.83
N PRO A 40 24.14 0.58 1.18
CA PRO A 40 22.81 0.40 1.75
C PRO A 40 22.82 -0.58 2.92
N GLY A 41 21.77 -0.54 3.75
CA GLY A 41 21.49 -1.57 4.74
C GLY A 41 21.17 -2.93 4.09
N LYS A 42 20.96 -3.95 4.93
CA LYS A 42 20.72 -5.34 4.50
C LYS A 42 19.53 -5.45 3.55
N PHE A 43 18.45 -4.73 3.84
CA PHE A 43 17.22 -4.75 3.06
C PHE A 43 17.21 -3.65 2.00
N ASN A 44 18.10 -2.66 2.08
CA ASN A 44 18.11 -1.46 1.24
C ASN A 44 16.72 -0.81 1.24
N ALA A 45 16.19 -0.61 2.45
CA ALA A 45 14.83 -0.13 2.71
C ALA A 45 14.78 0.62 4.05
N ILE A 46 13.72 1.41 4.27
CA ILE A 46 13.54 2.17 5.53
C ILE A 46 13.46 1.27 6.77
N THR A 47 12.99 0.03 6.61
CA THR A 47 12.87 -0.99 7.66
C THR A 47 14.20 -1.60 8.09
N ASP A 48 15.33 -1.19 7.49
CA ASP A 48 16.66 -1.50 8.03
C ASP A 48 16.87 -0.90 9.43
N VAL A 49 16.07 0.09 9.83
CA VAL A 49 16.07 0.66 11.19
C VAL A 49 15.19 -0.19 12.11
N PRO A 50 15.73 -0.77 13.21
CA PRO A 50 14.95 -1.59 14.13
C PRO A 50 13.72 -0.86 14.69
N GLY A 51 12.57 -1.53 14.67
CA GLY A 51 11.29 -0.96 15.13
C GLY A 51 10.51 -0.16 14.09
N VAL A 52 11.05 0.06 12.89
CA VAL A 52 10.32 0.69 11.79
C VAL A 52 9.49 -0.33 11.01
N GLU A 53 8.20 -0.06 10.86
CA GLU A 53 7.24 -0.86 10.11
C GLU A 53 6.63 -0.06 8.94
N VAL A 54 6.18 -0.76 7.89
CA VAL A 54 5.55 -0.14 6.70
C VAL A 54 4.31 -0.94 6.31
N GLY A 55 3.17 -0.25 6.19
CA GLY A 55 1.93 -0.78 5.63
C GLY A 55 1.50 -0.01 4.39
N TYR A 56 0.83 -0.68 3.46
CA TYR A 56 0.26 -0.06 2.27
C TYR A 56 -1.19 -0.50 2.06
N THR A 57 -1.98 0.37 1.47
CA THR A 57 -3.28 0.03 0.88
C THR A 57 -3.25 0.55 -0.55
N THR A 58 -3.46 -0.35 -1.50
CA THR A 58 -3.44 -0.02 -2.93
C THR A 58 -4.85 -0.12 -3.47
N LEU A 59 -5.38 0.99 -3.97
CA LEU A 59 -6.72 1.08 -4.55
C LEU A 59 -6.59 1.16 -6.06
N ILE A 60 -6.82 0.03 -6.72
CA ILE A 60 -6.85 -0.09 -8.17
C ILE A 60 -8.20 -0.71 -8.56
N SER A 61 -9.05 0.07 -9.22
CA SER A 61 -10.35 -0.39 -9.71
C SER A 61 -10.84 0.39 -10.92
N GLY A 62 -11.62 -0.26 -11.78
CA GLY A 62 -12.17 0.30 -13.01
C GLY A 62 -11.12 0.55 -14.08
N ASP A 63 -11.59 0.69 -15.32
CA ASP A 63 -10.79 0.89 -16.53
C ASP A 63 -11.51 1.85 -17.49
N GLY A 64 -10.81 2.37 -18.50
CA GLY A 64 -11.38 3.27 -19.50
C GLY A 64 -11.32 4.76 -19.12
N LYS A 65 -12.25 5.55 -19.67
CA LYS A 65 -12.26 7.00 -19.53
C LYS A 65 -12.59 7.41 -18.09
N LEU A 66 -11.95 8.49 -17.62
CA LEU A 66 -12.22 9.08 -16.31
C LEU A 66 -13.66 9.59 -16.20
N GLU A 67 -14.36 9.14 -15.16
CA GLU A 67 -15.59 9.73 -14.62
C GLU A 67 -15.31 10.22 -13.20
N VAL A 68 -15.43 11.55 -12.99
CA VAL A 68 -15.17 12.19 -11.69
C VAL A 68 -16.08 11.60 -10.61
N GLY A 69 -15.49 11.21 -9.48
CA GLY A 69 -16.20 10.58 -8.36
C GLY A 69 -16.47 9.08 -8.52
N LYS A 70 -16.09 8.45 -9.64
CA LYS A 70 -16.28 7.01 -9.88
C LYS A 70 -15.01 6.26 -10.23
N GLY A 71 -14.13 6.86 -11.03
CA GLY A 71 -12.85 6.25 -11.39
C GLY A 71 -12.51 6.39 -12.88
N PRO A 72 -11.48 5.68 -13.38
CA PRO A 72 -10.68 4.67 -12.67
C PRO A 72 -9.96 5.19 -11.41
N VAL A 73 -9.88 4.36 -10.36
CA VAL A 73 -9.16 4.69 -9.11
C VAL A 73 -7.76 4.12 -9.18
N ARG A 74 -6.73 4.95 -8.93
CA ARG A 74 -5.32 4.57 -8.88
C ARG A 74 -4.63 5.39 -7.78
N THR A 75 -4.75 4.93 -6.53
CA THR A 75 -4.18 5.62 -5.34
C THR A 75 -3.77 4.64 -4.25
#